data_AF-A0A928HRC6-F1
#
_entry.id   AF-A0A928HRC6-F1
#
_cell.length_a   1.000
_cell.length_b   1.000
_cell.length_c   1.000
_cell.angle_alpha   90.00
_cell.angle_beta   90.00
_cell.angle_gamma   90.00
#
_symmetry.space_group_name_H-M   'P 1'
#
loop_
_entity.id
_entity.type
_entity.pdbx_description
1 polymer ?
#
loop_
_entity_poly.entity_id
_entity_poly.type
_entity_poly.pdbx_seq_one_letter_code
_entity_poly.pdbx_strand_id
1 'polypeptide(L)'
;MPTHSAIWGAIDIVARNNNMSRSGLARFSGLDATTFNISKRFEPSGKPHWPAMYTLSKVLNTTKTSMTEFGRICDEIAAHENQKPRT
;
A
#
# COMPACT_ATOMS: atom_id res chain seq x y z
N MET A 1 -4.35 14.92 -4.03
CA MET A 1 -3.29 14.09 -4.67
C MET A 1 -2.92 12.98 -3.70
N PRO A 2 -2.72 11.74 -4.15
CA PRO A 2 -2.42 10.62 -3.23
C PRO A 2 -1.10 10.87 -2.51
N THR A 3 -1.11 10.77 -1.17
CA THR A 3 0.09 10.86 -0.35
C THR A 3 0.85 9.53 -0.37
N HIS A 4 2.15 9.56 -0.10
CA HIS A 4 2.96 8.33 -0.02
C HIS A 4 2.42 7.37 1.03
N SER A 5 2.05 7.91 2.19
CA SER A 5 1.40 7.18 3.27
C SER A 5 0.03 6.63 2.89
N ALA A 6 -0.78 7.34 2.11
CA ALA A 6 -2.06 6.83 1.61
C ALA A 6 -1.88 5.60 0.72
N ILE A 7 -0.94 5.62 -0.23
CA ILE A 7 -0.70 4.46 -1.11
C ILE A 7 -0.20 3.25 -0.30
N TRP A 8 0.78 3.45 0.58
CA TRP A 8 1.30 2.36 1.39
C TRP A 8 0.30 1.85 2.43
N GLY A 9 -0.52 2.75 2.98
CA GLY A 9 -1.63 2.40 3.86
C GLY A 9 -2.72 1.62 3.14
N ALA A 10 -3.02 1.96 1.89
CA ALA A 10 -3.99 1.24 1.09
C ALA A 10 -3.53 -0.19 0.81
N ILE A 11 -2.23 -0.40 0.53
CA ILE A 11 -1.65 -1.75 0.41
C ILE A 11 -1.80 -2.53 1.72
N ASP A 12 -1.59 -1.87 2.87
CA ASP A 12 -1.79 -2.49 4.18
C ASP A 12 -3.25 -2.87 4.43
N ILE A 13 -4.22 -2.04 4.00
CA ILE A 13 -5.66 -2.34 4.09
C ILE A 13 -6.03 -3.50 3.17
N VAL A 14 -5.54 -3.53 1.93
CA VAL A 14 -5.77 -4.65 1.01
C VAL A 14 -5.25 -5.96 1.61
N ALA A 15 -4.08 -5.95 2.26
CA ALA A 15 -3.56 -7.11 2.97
C ALA A 15 -4.52 -7.56 4.08
N ARG A 16 -4.97 -6.63 4.93
CA ARG A 16 -5.91 -6.91 6.03
C ARG A 16 -7.26 -7.43 5.54
N ASN A 17 -7.82 -6.84 4.48
CA ASN A 17 -9.09 -7.28 3.89
C ASN A 17 -9.02 -8.72 3.37
N ASN A 18 -7.82 -9.19 2.99
CA ASN A 18 -7.56 -10.56 2.57
C ASN A 18 -7.11 -11.47 3.73
N ASN A 19 -7.16 -11.02 4.98
CA ASN A 19 -6.65 -11.71 6.17
C ASN A 19 -5.17 -12.10 6.07
N MET A 20 -4.36 -11.30 5.37
CA MET A 20 -2.94 -11.53 5.16
C MET A 20 -2.08 -10.47 5.86
N SER A 21 -0.88 -10.89 6.28
CA SER A 21 0.19 -9.94 6.60
C SER A 21 0.76 -9.34 5.31
N ARG A 22 1.50 -8.22 5.41
CA ARG A 22 2.20 -7.59 4.27
C ARG A 22 3.09 -8.58 3.51
N SER A 23 3.83 -9.40 4.25
CA SER A 23 4.69 -10.43 3.67
C SER A 23 3.88 -11.60 3.10
N GLY A 24 2.75 -11.95 3.72
CA GLY A 24 1.81 -12.93 3.19
C GLY A 24 1.23 -12.48 1.84
N LEU A 25 0.78 -11.23 1.76
CA LEU A 25 0.28 -10.60 0.53
C LEU A 25 1.35 -10.60 -0.58
N ALA A 26 2.58 -10.24 -0.23
CA ALA A 26 3.70 -10.24 -1.19
C ALA A 26 3.96 -11.64 -1.74
N ARG A 27 4.06 -12.65 -0.88
CA ARG A 27 4.24 -14.05 -1.29
C ARG A 27 3.07 -14.56 -2.13
N PHE A 28 1.84 -14.26 -1.71
CA PHE A 28 0.63 -14.62 -2.45
C PHE A 28 0.62 -14.02 -3.85
N SER A 29 1.11 -12.78 -3.99
CA SER A 29 1.25 -12.08 -5.27
C SER A 29 2.50 -12.50 -6.06
N GLY A 30 3.25 -13.51 -5.63
CA GLY A 30 4.49 -13.95 -6.28
C GLY A 30 5.58 -12.88 -6.30
N LEU A 31 5.68 -12.11 -5.22
CA LEU A 31 6.71 -11.09 -4.97
C LEU A 31 7.59 -11.54 -3.81
N ASP A 32 8.74 -10.88 -3.66
CA ASP A 32 9.59 -11.09 -2.49
C ASP A 32 8.83 -10.71 -1.21
N ALA A 33 8.98 -11.52 -0.15
CA ALA A 33 8.24 -11.36 1.10
C ALA A 33 8.50 -10.01 1.81
N THR A 34 9.57 -9.31 1.45
CA THR A 34 9.93 -8.02 2.03
C THR A 34 9.46 -6.82 1.20
N THR A 35 8.86 -7.03 0.03
CA THR A 35 8.47 -5.98 -0.91
C THR A 35 7.62 -4.88 -0.26
N PHE A 36 6.73 -5.24 0.66
CA PHE A 36 5.80 -4.31 1.33
C PHE A 36 6.21 -3.94 2.76
N ASN A 37 7.41 -4.32 3.19
CA ASN A 37 7.91 -3.99 4.52
C ASN A 37 8.17 -2.49 4.68
N ILE A 38 8.00 -2.00 5.91
CA ILE A 38 8.17 -0.57 6.24
C ILE A 38 9.56 -0.06 5.86
N SER A 39 10.61 -0.88 6.08
CA SER A 39 12.00 -0.55 5.74
C SER A 39 12.25 -0.34 4.24
N LYS A 40 11.34 -0.77 3.35
CA LYS A 40 11.42 -0.57 1.90
C LYS A 40 10.62 0.64 1.42
N ARG A 41 9.85 1.30 2.29
CA ARG A 41 9.01 2.46 1.93
C ARG A 41 9.81 3.76 1.82
N PHE A 42 11.02 3.78 2.37
CA PHE A 42 11.94 4.90 2.30
C PHE A 42 13.30 4.39 1.87
N GLU A 43 13.98 5.17 1.05
CA GLU A 43 15.39 4.93 0.74
C GLU A 43 16.27 5.20 1.96
N PRO A 44 17.51 4.68 2.00
CA PRO A 44 18.50 5.06 3.03
C PRO A 44 18.73 6.58 3.11
N SER A 45 18.50 7.30 2.02
CA SER A 45 18.56 8.76 1.92
C SER A 45 17.39 9.49 2.60
N GLY A 46 16.37 8.75 3.07
CA GLY A 46 15.13 9.29 3.63
C GLY A 46 14.08 9.66 2.58
N LYS A 47 14.37 9.52 1.29
CA LYS A 47 13.41 9.81 0.22
C LYS A 47 12.28 8.77 0.20
N PRO A 48 11.02 9.18 -0.05
CA PRO A 48 9.91 8.26 -0.17
C PRO A 48 10.11 7.35 -1.39
N HIS A 49 10.10 6.04 -1.14
CA HIS A 49 10.08 5.03 -2.19
C HIS A 49 8.62 4.74 -2.57
N TRP A 50 8.27 5.02 -3.82
CA TRP A 50 6.93 4.76 -4.34
C TRP A 50 6.86 3.35 -4.95
N PRO A 51 5.77 2.60 -4.69
CA PRO A 51 5.62 1.28 -5.28
C PRO A 51 5.46 1.42 -6.80
N ALA A 52 6.13 0.55 -7.54
CA ALA A 52 5.99 0.49 -8.99
C ALA A 52 4.56 0.04 -9.37
N MET A 53 4.02 0.62 -10.46
CA MET A 53 2.69 0.27 -10.98
C MET A 53 2.56 -1.22 -11.30
N TYR A 54 3.63 -1.84 -11.80
CA TYR A 54 3.69 -3.28 -12.04
C TYR A 54 3.44 -4.10 -10.75
N THR A 55 4.13 -3.76 -9.66
CA THR A 55 3.98 -4.42 -8.37
C THR A 55 2.56 -4.25 -7.82
N LEU A 56 2.01 -3.04 -7.92
CA LEU A 56 0.65 -2.76 -7.50
C LEU A 56 -0.37 -3.56 -8.32
N SER A 57 -0.26 -3.56 -9.65
CA SER A 57 -1.14 -4.31 -10.54
C SER A 57 -1.13 -5.80 -10.24
N LYS A 58 0.01 -6.37 -9.87
CA LYS A 58 0.13 -7.79 -9.52
C LYS A 58 -0.69 -8.11 -8.28
N VAL A 59 -0.54 -7.33 -7.21
CA VAL A 59 -1.31 -7.48 -5.97
C VAL A 59 -2.81 -7.34 -6.20
N LEU A 60 -3.22 -6.30 -6.91
CA LEU A 60 -4.63 -6.04 -7.19
C LEU A 60 -5.26 -7.19 -7.97
N ASN A 61 -4.55 -7.72 -8.97
CA ASN A 61 -5.02 -8.88 -9.73
C ASN A 61 -5.12 -10.15 -8.87
N THR A 62 -4.10 -10.47 -8.06
CA THR A 62 -4.10 -11.68 -7.22
C THR A 62 -5.16 -11.62 -6.12
N THR A 63 -5.38 -10.45 -5.52
CA THR A 63 -6.42 -10.23 -4.49
C THR A 63 -7.82 -9.99 -5.06
N LYS A 64 -7.96 -9.94 -6.40
CA LYS A 64 -9.20 -9.56 -7.09
C LYS A 64 -9.74 -8.19 -6.63
N THR A 65 -8.85 -7.29 -6.23
CA THR A 65 -9.19 -5.92 -5.84
C THR A 65 -9.17 -5.04 -7.09
N SER A 66 -10.25 -4.30 -7.34
CA SER A 66 -10.30 -3.37 -8.48
C SER A 66 -9.46 -2.12 -8.22
N MET A 67 -8.99 -1.47 -9.29
CA MET A 67 -8.28 -0.19 -9.17
C MET A 67 -9.16 0.90 -8.53
N THR A 68 -10.47 0.88 -8.81
CA THR A 68 -11.44 1.81 -8.22
C THR A 68 -11.54 1.62 -6.70
N GLU A 69 -11.62 0.38 -6.22
CA GLU A 69 -11.66 0.09 -4.79
C GLU A 69 -10.35 0.49 -4.11
N PHE A 70 -9.22 0.23 -4.75
CA PHE A 70 -7.91 0.68 -4.25
C PHE A 70 -7.82 2.21 -4.15
N GLY A 71 -8.32 2.93 -5.17
CA GLY A 71 -8.39 4.39 -5.18
C GLY A 71 -9.25 4.93 -4.05
N ARG A 72 -10.43 4.33 -3.82
CA ARG A 72 -11.33 4.67 -2.72
C ARG A 72 -10.64 4.56 -1.36
N ILE A 73 -9.93 3.46 -1.12
CA ILE A 73 -9.16 3.25 0.12
C ILE A 73 -8.04 4.30 0.25
N CYS A 74 -7.34 4.64 -0.84
CA CYS A 74 -6.33 5.69 -0.83
C CYS A 74 -6.92 7.04 -0.41
N ASP A 75 -8.07 7.41 -0.97
CA ASP A 75 -8.73 8.68 -0.68
C ASP A 75 -9.23 8.75 0.77
N GLU A 76 -9.76 7.64 1.30
CA GLU A 76 -10.15 7.53 2.71
C GLU A 76 -8.96 7.76 3.65
N ILE A 77 -7.83 7.11 3.39
CA ILE A 77 -6.63 7.28 4.22
C ILE A 77 -6.12 8.72 4.15
N ALA A 78 -6.07 9.31 2.95
CA ALA A 78 -5.66 10.69 2.78
C ALA A 78 -6.61 11.66 3.52
N ALA A 79 -7.93 11.40 3.49
CA ALA A 79 -8.90 12.19 4.23
C ALA A 79 -8.69 12.10 5.75
N HIS A 80 -8.43 10.90 6.29
CA HIS A 80 -8.12 10.70 7.71
C HIS A 80 -6.83 11.39 8.14
N GLU A 81 -5.80 11.44 7.29
CA GLU A 81 -4.57 12.19 7.59
C GLU A 81 -4.83 13.70 7.72
N ASN A 82 -5.66 14.26 6.85
CA ASN A 82 -6.00 15.68 6.88
C ASN A 82 -6.85 16.09 8.09
N GLN A 83 -7.53 15.14 8.73
CA GLN A 83 -8.34 15.36 9.93
C GLN A 83 -7.54 15.29 11.24
N LYS A 84 -6.27 14.82 11.20
CA LYS A 84 -5.43 14.77 12.39
C LYS A 84 -5.01 16.20 12.77
N PRO A 85 -5.24 16.67 14.01
CA PRO A 85 -4.81 18.00 14.41
C PRO A 85 -3.29 18.10 14.22
N ARG A 86 -2.84 19.15 13.53
CA ARG A 86 -1.42 19.53 13.47
C ARG A 86 -1.01 19.99 14.87
N THR A 87 -0.58 19.06 15.71
CA THR A 87 0.16 19.33 16.96
C THR A 87 1.57 19.77 16.64
#